data_AF-A0A3B9WW81-F1
#
_entry.id   AF-A0A3B9WW81-F1
#
_cell.length_a   1.000
_cell.length_b   1.000
_cell.length_c   1.000
_cell.angle_alpha   90.00
_cell.angle_beta   90.00
_cell.angle_gamma   90.00
#
_symmetry.space_group_name_H-M   'P 1'
#
loop_
_entity.id
_entity.type
_entity.pdbx_description
1 polymer ?
#
loop_
_entity_poly.entity_id
_entity_poly.type
_entity_poly.pdbx_seq_one_letter_code
_entity_poly.pdbx_strand_id
1 'polypeptide(L)'
;PHKGVYKVTGIAWSGAGSIRRVEVSADGGRSWADAMIESHQSDKALARFSIPWQWDGGDGILQSRATDSAGNIQPSRDAHLAERGLISFYHYHGIQSWGINTEGEIKNVYT
;
A
#
# COMPACT_ATOMS: atom_id res chain seq x y z
N PRO A 1 16.14 -16.03 -2.22
CA PRO A 1 15.74 -15.62 -0.85
C PRO A 1 15.12 -16.82 -0.12
N HIS A 2 14.98 -16.77 1.21
CA HIS A 2 14.45 -17.89 2.00
C HIS A 2 13.17 -17.50 2.71
N LYS A 3 12.34 -18.48 3.07
CA LYS A 3 11.16 -18.25 3.92
C LYS A 3 11.60 -17.55 5.21
N GLY A 4 10.83 -16.59 5.69
CA GLY A 4 11.21 -15.82 6.88
C GLY A 4 10.43 -14.53 7.05
N VAL A 5 10.81 -13.78 8.08
CA VAL A 5 10.23 -12.46 8.36
C VAL A 5 10.97 -11.41 7.55
N TYR A 6 10.23 -10.64 6.77
CA TYR A 6 10.70 -9.51 6.00
C TYR A 6 10.05 -8.22 6.48
N LYS A 7 10.81 -7.13 6.55
CA LYS A 7 10.24 -5.81 6.87
C LYS A 7 9.74 -5.17 5.58
N VAL A 8 8.42 -5.04 5.45
CA VAL A 8 7.81 -4.20 4.40
C VAL A 8 7.86 -2.76 4.88
N THR A 9 8.33 -1.84 4.02
CA THR A 9 8.38 -0.40 4.33
C THR A 9 7.83 0.39 3.16
N GLY A 10 7.21 1.54 3.45
CA GLY A 10 6.74 2.44 2.42
C GLY A 10 6.54 3.85 2.93
N ILE A 11 6.00 4.69 2.06
CA ILE A 11 5.67 6.08 2.35
C ILE A 11 4.19 6.30 2.02
N ALA A 12 3.48 7.02 2.88
CA ALA A 12 2.11 7.47 2.64
C ALA A 12 2.03 9.00 2.82
N TRP A 13 1.10 9.66 2.15
CA TRP A 13 0.84 11.10 2.32
C TRP A 13 -0.58 11.44 1.89
N SER A 14 -1.10 12.58 2.38
CA SER A 14 -2.36 13.13 1.90
C SER A 14 -2.26 14.65 1.77
N GLY A 15 -2.85 15.21 0.72
CA GLY A 15 -3.02 16.66 0.58
C GLY A 15 -4.11 17.25 1.50
N ALA A 16 -4.96 16.39 2.07
CA ALA A 16 -6.08 16.79 2.93
C ALA A 16 -5.73 16.83 4.43
N GLY A 17 -4.56 16.33 4.84
CA GLY A 17 -4.13 16.35 6.25
C GLY A 17 -3.00 15.36 6.54
N SER A 18 -2.85 14.96 7.81
CA SER A 18 -1.91 13.91 8.21
C SER A 18 -2.39 12.49 7.87
N ILE A 19 -1.47 11.55 7.67
CA ILE A 19 -1.79 10.10 7.62
C ILE A 19 -2.11 9.60 9.03
N ARG A 20 -3.22 8.90 9.19
CA ARG A 20 -3.66 8.31 10.47
C ARG A 20 -3.54 6.81 10.54
N ARG A 21 -3.63 6.13 9.39
CA ARG A 21 -3.54 4.67 9.31
C ARG A 21 -2.90 4.28 7.98
N VAL A 22 -2.06 3.25 8.03
CA VAL A 22 -1.62 2.53 6.83
C VAL A 22 -1.88 1.06 7.08
N GLU A 23 -2.61 0.44 6.16
CA GLU A 23 -2.82 -1.00 6.15
C GLU A 23 -1.97 -1.62 5.04
N VAL A 24 -1.46 -2.82 5.27
CA VAL A 24 -0.71 -3.61 4.30
C VAL A 24 -1.39 -4.95 4.09
N SER A 25 -1.52 -5.34 2.83
CA SER A 25 -1.99 -6.65 2.39
C SER A 25 -0.81 -7.41 1.78
N ALA A 26 -0.78 -8.74 1.96
CA ALA A 26 0.12 -9.63 1.23
C ALA A 26 -0.62 -10.60 0.28
N ASP A 27 -1.94 -10.46 0.15
CA ASP A 27 -2.81 -11.38 -0.58
C ASP A 27 -3.66 -10.69 -1.66
N GLY A 28 -3.22 -9.51 -2.12
CA GLY A 28 -3.92 -8.73 -3.15
C GLY A 28 -5.19 -8.03 -2.65
N GLY A 29 -5.27 -7.75 -1.35
CA GLY A 29 -6.29 -6.89 -0.76
C GLY A 29 -7.47 -7.67 -0.18
N ARG A 30 -7.35 -8.99 -0.05
CA ARG A 30 -8.37 -9.85 0.57
C ARG A 30 -8.31 -9.73 2.09
N SER A 31 -7.12 -9.55 2.66
CA SER A 31 -6.93 -9.25 4.08
C SER A 31 -5.93 -8.12 4.29
N TRP A 32 -6.07 -7.40 5.40
CA TRP A 32 -5.30 -6.20 5.71
C TRP A 32 -4.83 -6.24 7.15
N ALA A 33 -3.58 -5.82 7.39
CA ALA A 33 -3.01 -5.66 8.72
C ALA A 33 -2.49 -4.23 8.89
N ASP A 34 -2.61 -3.69 10.11
CA ASP A 34 -2.13 -2.35 10.43
C ASP A 34 -0.60 -2.30 10.47
N ALA A 35 -0.03 -1.37 9.70
CA ALA A 35 1.39 -1.05 9.74
C ALA A 35 1.68 0.01 10.82
N MET A 36 2.88 -0.05 11.38
CA MET A 36 3.40 0.98 12.26
C MET A 36 3.75 2.22 11.44
N ILE A 37 3.21 3.38 11.82
CA ILE A 37 3.67 4.67 11.27
C ILE A 37 4.89 5.10 12.11
N GLU A 38 6.07 5.07 11.50
CA GLU A 38 7.36 5.32 12.18
C GLU A 38 7.64 6.82 12.37
N SER A 39 7.04 7.69 11.54
CA SER A 39 7.25 9.13 11.55
C SER A 39 6.19 9.89 12.33
N HIS A 40 6.47 11.17 12.64
CA HIS A 40 5.43 12.10 13.09
C HIS A 40 4.31 12.22 12.04
N GLN A 41 3.06 12.15 12.50
CA GLN A 41 1.86 12.32 11.66
C GLN A 41 1.54 13.80 11.48
N SER A 42 2.42 14.52 10.76
CA SER A 42 2.23 15.93 10.43
C SER A 42 1.31 16.12 9.23
N ASP A 43 0.58 17.23 9.20
CA ASP A 43 -0.30 17.55 8.09
C ASP A 43 0.47 17.76 6.79
N LYS A 44 -0.02 17.15 5.69
CA LYS A 44 0.51 17.33 4.33
C LYS A 44 2.00 16.97 4.20
N ALA A 45 2.47 16.04 5.03
CA ALA A 45 3.84 15.53 5.03
C ALA A 45 3.88 14.05 4.66
N LEU A 46 5.07 13.59 4.24
CA LEU A 46 5.34 12.18 4.03
C LEU A 46 5.39 11.45 5.38
N ALA A 47 4.70 10.32 5.48
CA ALA A 47 4.72 9.43 6.61
C ALA A 47 5.40 8.09 6.24
N ARG A 48 6.46 7.72 6.97
CA ARG A 48 7.11 6.41 6.83
C ARG A 48 6.29 5.37 7.59
N PHE A 49 6.06 4.21 6.98
CA PHE A 49 5.44 3.08 7.68
C PHE A 49 6.26 1.79 7.51
N SER A 50 6.08 0.86 8.44
CA SER A 50 6.61 -0.50 8.32
C SER A 50 5.75 -1.56 8.98
N ILE A 51 5.87 -2.80 8.51
CA ILE A 51 5.23 -3.97 9.10
C ILE A 51 6.11 -5.21 8.89
N PRO A 52 6.25 -6.11 9.89
CA PRO A 52 6.85 -7.42 9.66
C PRO A 52 5.89 -8.30 8.86
N TRP A 53 6.37 -8.89 7.78
CA TRP A 53 5.66 -9.85 6.96
C TRP A 53 6.35 -11.21 7.04
N GLN A 54 5.65 -12.22 7.57
CA GLN A 54 6.09 -13.60 7.50
C GLN A 54 5.82 -14.14 6.10
N TRP A 55 6.87 -14.17 5.26
CA TRP A 55 6.77 -14.76 3.93
C TRP A 55 7.00 -16.27 4.02
N ASP A 56 6.06 -17.03 3.47
CA ASP A 56 6.07 -18.50 3.44
C ASP A 56 6.81 -19.08 2.22
N GLY A 57 7.39 -18.22 1.38
CA GLY A 57 8.08 -18.57 0.15
C GLY A 57 7.16 -18.86 -1.04
N GLY A 58 5.85 -18.65 -0.90
CA GLY A 58 4.88 -18.74 -1.98
C GLY A 58 4.71 -17.43 -2.73
N ASP A 59 3.83 -17.43 -3.73
CA ASP A 59 3.46 -16.21 -4.43
C ASP A 59 2.67 -15.27 -3.49
N GLY A 60 2.88 -13.97 -3.62
CA GLY A 60 2.20 -12.95 -2.84
C GLY A 60 1.92 -11.70 -3.64
N ILE A 61 0.96 -10.89 -3.19
CA ILE A 61 0.71 -9.57 -3.78
C ILE A 61 0.67 -8.55 -2.65
N LEU A 62 1.76 -7.78 -2.56
CA LEU A 62 1.86 -6.69 -1.60
C LEU A 62 1.10 -5.47 -2.08
N GLN A 63 0.29 -4.92 -1.18
CA GLN A 63 -0.43 -3.66 -1.37
C GLN A 63 -0.37 -2.85 -0.08
N SER A 64 -0.51 -1.52 -0.20
CA SER A 64 -0.70 -0.63 0.93
C SER A 64 -1.88 0.31 0.70
N ARG A 65 -2.64 0.60 1.76
CA ARG A 65 -3.78 1.51 1.75
C ARG A 65 -3.64 2.53 2.87
N ALA A 66 -3.67 3.81 2.53
CA ALA A 66 -3.62 4.90 3.51
C ALA A 66 -5.02 5.43 3.86
N THR A 67 -5.20 5.82 5.13
CA THR A 67 -6.32 6.63 5.60
C THR A 67 -5.79 7.92 6.22
N ASP A 68 -6.33 9.06 5.81
CA ASP A 68 -5.93 10.37 6.34
C ASP A 68 -6.83 10.86 7.49
N SER A 69 -6.47 12.00 8.06
CA SER A 69 -7.19 12.65 9.16
C SER A 69 -8.55 13.24 8.78
N ALA A 70 -8.84 13.41 7.49
CA ALA A 70 -10.16 13.78 7.00
C ALA A 70 -11.06 12.54 6.73
N GLY A 71 -10.54 11.34 6.96
CA GLY A 71 -11.24 10.08 6.74
C GLY A 71 -11.21 9.59 5.29
N ASN A 72 -10.42 10.21 4.40
CA ASN A 72 -10.26 9.71 3.04
C ASN A 72 -9.46 8.41 3.08
N ILE A 73 -9.95 7.41 2.37
CA ILE A 73 -9.29 6.11 2.21
C ILE A 73 -8.79 6.02 0.77
N GLN A 74 -7.53 5.61 0.61
CA GLN A 74 -6.95 5.40 -0.70
C GLN A 74 -7.78 4.39 -1.52
N PRO A 75 -8.24 4.72 -2.74
CA PRO A 75 -9.11 3.87 -3.52
C PRO A 75 -8.34 2.69 -4.13
N SER A 76 -9.05 1.60 -4.42
CA SER A 76 -8.51 0.58 -5.33
C SER A 76 -8.29 1.16 -6.72
N ARG A 77 -7.48 0.48 -7.53
CA ARG A 77 -7.28 0.84 -8.94
C ARG A 77 -8.61 0.91 -9.69
N ASP A 78 -9.45 -0.11 -9.53
CA ASP A 78 -10.75 -0.17 -10.22
C ASP A 78 -11.70 0.94 -9.79
N ALA A 79 -11.75 1.26 -8.49
CA ALA A 79 -12.54 2.38 -7.99
C ALA A 79 -12.04 3.72 -8.57
N HIS A 80 -10.72 3.91 -8.62
CA HIS A 80 -10.12 5.11 -9.20
C HIS A 80 -10.45 5.24 -10.70
N LEU A 81 -10.35 4.15 -11.46
CA LEU A 81 -10.67 4.15 -12.89
C LEU A 81 -12.16 4.34 -13.17
N ALA A 82 -13.03 3.79 -12.32
CA ALA A 82 -14.47 4.01 -12.43
C ALA A 82 -14.82 5.50 -12.25
N GLU A 83 -14.10 6.20 -11.37
CA GLU A 83 -14.28 7.65 -11.14
C GLU A 83 -13.65 8.51 -12.25
N ARG A 84 -12.43 8.18 -12.71
CA ARG A 84 -11.58 9.08 -13.51
C ARG A 84 -11.43 8.67 -14.98
N GLY A 85 -11.84 7.45 -15.33
CA GLY A 85 -11.62 6.86 -16.64
C GLY A 85 -10.16 6.44 -16.89
N LEU A 86 -9.92 5.80 -18.04
CA LEU A 86 -8.62 5.20 -18.40
C LEU A 86 -7.59 6.20 -18.90
N ILE A 87 -8.02 7.41 -19.26
CA ILE A 87 -7.20 8.43 -19.93
C ILE A 87 -6.83 9.60 -19.02
N SER A 88 -7.15 9.53 -17.72
CA SER A 88 -6.72 10.56 -16.76
C SER A 88 -5.19 10.51 -16.60
N PHE A 89 -4.51 11.60 -16.97
CA PHE A 89 -3.05 11.70 -16.90
C PHE A 89 -2.52 12.13 -15.53
N TYR A 90 -3.38 12.69 -14.67
CA TYR A 90 -3.00 13.27 -13.38
C TYR A 90 -3.74 12.61 -12.22
N HIS A 91 -3.17 12.76 -11.03
CA HIS A 91 -3.77 12.39 -9.74
C HIS A 91 -4.15 10.91 -9.59
N TYR A 92 -3.43 10.01 -10.27
CA TYR A 92 -3.55 8.58 -9.97
C TYR A 92 -3.03 8.30 -8.56
N HIS A 93 -3.95 7.93 -7.67
CA HIS A 93 -3.66 7.61 -6.27
C HIS A 93 -4.27 6.27 -5.88
N GLY A 94 -4.60 5.42 -6.86
CA GLY A 94 -5.05 4.06 -6.61
C GLY A 94 -3.99 3.24 -5.87
N ILE A 95 -4.43 2.25 -5.10
CA ILE A 95 -3.55 1.27 -4.46
C ILE A 95 -2.62 0.64 -5.51
N GLN A 96 -1.33 0.58 -5.17
CA GLN A 96 -0.29 -0.06 -5.99
C GLN A 96 -0.13 -1.52 -5.56
N SER A 97 0.01 -2.42 -6.53
CA SER A 97 0.25 -3.85 -6.31
C SER A 97 1.65 -4.26 -6.76
N TRP A 98 2.31 -5.06 -5.93
CA TRP A 98 3.60 -5.69 -6.25
C TRP A 98 3.45 -7.20 -6.14
N GLY A 99 3.60 -7.90 -7.27
CA GLY A 99 3.61 -9.36 -7.30
C GLY A 99 4.99 -9.87 -6.88
N ILE A 100 5.01 -10.84 -5.98
CA ILE A 100 6.20 -11.55 -5.52
C ILE A 100 6.04 -13.01 -5.91
N ASN A 101 7.05 -13.59 -6.55
CA ASN A 101 7.04 -15.03 -6.89
C ASN A 101 7.89 -15.85 -5.90
N THR A 102 7.87 -17.18 -6.05
CA THR A 102 8.66 -18.12 -5.22
C THR A 102 10.16 -17.89 -5.22
N GLU A 103 10.72 -17.23 -6.24
CA GLU A 103 12.13 -16.87 -6.33
C GLU A 103 12.44 -15.55 -5.59
N GLY A 104 11.40 -14.85 -5.13
CA GLY A 104 11.45 -13.53 -4.51
C GLY A 104 11.63 -12.38 -5.50
N GLU A 105 11.39 -12.63 -6.79
CA GLU A 105 11.32 -11.55 -7.79
C GLU A 105 10.09 -10.69 -7.52
N ILE A 106 10.24 -9.37 -7.70
CA ILE A 106 9.17 -8.40 -7.50
C ILE A 106 8.82 -7.74 -8.83
N LYS A 107 7.53 -7.73 -9.18
CA LYS A 107 7.02 -7.11 -10.42
C LYS A 107 5.84 -6.20 -10.12
N ASN A 108 5.75 -5.10 -10.87
CA ASN A 108 4.53 -4.30 -10.92
C ASN A 108 3.42 -5.14 -11.56
N VAL A 109 2.28 -5.27 -10.89
CA VAL A 109 1.11 -6.00 -11.38
C VAL A 109 -0.13 -5.13 -11.23
N TYR A 110 -1.14 -5.40 -12.05
CA TYR A 110 -2.42 -4.69 -12.01
C TYR A 110 -3.49 -5.66 -11.51
N THR A 111 -4.10 -5.32 -10.38
CA THR A 111 -5.13 -6.12 -9.70
C THR A 111 -6.24 -5.22 -9.22
#